data_AF-A0A7W8NBF2-F1
#
_entry.id   AF-A0A7W8NBF2-F1
#
_cell.length_a   1.000
_cell.length_b   1.000
_cell.length_c   1.000
_cell.angle_alpha   90.00
_cell.angle_beta   90.00
_cell.angle_gamma   90.00
#
_symmetry.space_group_name_H-M   'P 1'
#
loop_
_entity.id
_entity.type
_entity.pdbx_description
1 polymer ?
#
loop_
_entity_poly.entity_id
_entity_poly.type
_entity_poly.pdbx_seq_one_letter_code
_entity_poly.pdbx_strand_id
1 'polypeptide(L)'
;MPTDDSGLKAALYESAACGLMLTSPTGLIERVNTTFCRWTGFAKAELEGKRRIQDLLTVGGRIFHQTHWAPLIRLQGSVAEVKIDLINASGRAVPMMLNALSREHEGSPAHELAFFLAEDRHKYETELLHARQRAEESLKAQVMLQSELGRADVRLKIAMEAANLHVWHIDVSTGELSFDNRCALLLGHVSPQRVSNDEFLRCVELADRNELLKAAEEATDPSNGVYRCTFRVNGVDGVQRTVLSSGRVQFSDDGRPEYFTGVLQDITELHEQRAQAESRAIFAEQMVGIVSHDLRNPLQGISLATDILSKAVTLEKLARVVGGMRNAANRATRLVSDLLDFTQARIGRGLTVSRKPIQLHGVLSECVAELTLAFPGRELLYQSKIDPATTCFADADRVHQMAGNLISNAMTYGAKDAPVIVSLALAPRGVALTVHNQGRPIPPELIPTLFEPLTRGADTHSENRSIGLGLFIVKEIVKAHRAEVMVRSTVEHGTSFTILFPDEVA
;
A
#
# COMPACT_ATOMS: atom_id res chain seq x y z
N MET A 1 -49.33 -33.58 92.31
CA MET A 1 -48.83 -32.20 92.44
C MET A 1 -49.18 -31.46 91.16
N PRO A 2 -50.01 -30.41 91.20
CA PRO A 2 -50.27 -29.60 90.03
C PRO A 2 -49.00 -28.80 89.74
N THR A 3 -48.40 -29.06 88.58
CA THR A 3 -47.30 -28.30 88.01
C THR A 3 -47.73 -26.85 87.82
N ASP A 4 -46.83 -25.92 88.13
CA ASP A 4 -47.03 -24.47 88.03
C ASP A 4 -47.15 -24.01 86.56
N ASP A 5 -48.29 -24.35 85.95
CA ASP A 5 -48.66 -24.08 84.55
C ASP A 5 -48.89 -22.58 84.32
N SER A 6 -49.04 -21.79 85.39
CA SER A 6 -49.25 -20.34 85.32
C SER A 6 -47.98 -19.58 84.94
N GLY A 7 -46.82 -19.97 85.48
CA GLY A 7 -45.53 -19.36 85.18
C GLY A 7 -45.06 -19.61 83.74
N LEU A 8 -45.27 -20.82 83.22
CA LEU A 8 -44.90 -21.16 81.84
C LEU A 8 -45.75 -20.40 80.81
N LYS A 9 -47.07 -20.27 81.04
CA LYS A 9 -47.96 -19.49 80.17
C LYS A 9 -47.60 -18.01 80.15
N ALA A 10 -47.22 -17.44 81.29
CA ALA A 10 -46.77 -16.05 81.37
C ALA A 10 -45.45 -15.83 80.61
N ALA A 11 -44.49 -16.75 80.73
CA ALA A 11 -43.24 -16.68 80.00
C ALA A 11 -43.43 -16.79 78.48
N LEU A 12 -44.30 -17.70 78.03
CA LEU A 12 -44.65 -17.87 76.61
C LEU A 12 -45.36 -16.64 76.03
N TYR A 13 -46.24 -15.98 76.79
CA TYR A 13 -46.86 -14.73 76.37
C TYR A 13 -45.84 -13.60 76.22
N GLU A 14 -45.00 -13.40 77.24
CA GLU A 14 -44.04 -12.28 77.29
C GLU A 14 -42.95 -12.40 76.23
N SER A 15 -42.50 -13.62 75.93
CA SER A 15 -41.42 -13.91 74.98
C SER A 15 -41.88 -14.47 73.63
N ALA A 16 -43.17 -14.38 73.31
CA ALA A 16 -43.70 -14.82 72.02
C ALA A 16 -42.92 -14.16 70.87
N ALA A 17 -42.68 -14.91 69.78
CA ALA A 17 -41.99 -14.41 68.58
C ALA A 17 -42.79 -13.37 67.77
N CYS A 18 -43.94 -12.94 68.30
CA CYS A 18 -44.80 -11.89 67.77
C CYS A 18 -45.14 -10.89 68.88
N GLY A 19 -45.51 -9.67 68.47
CA GLY A 19 -46.07 -8.69 69.38
C GLY A 19 -47.49 -9.09 69.73
N LEU A 20 -47.80 -9.29 71.00
CA LEU A 20 -49.15 -9.63 71.45
C LEU A 20 -49.73 -8.47 72.25
N MET A 21 -51.00 -8.17 72.00
CA MET A 21 -51.72 -7.11 72.68
C MET A 21 -53.17 -7.54 72.92
N LEU A 22 -53.70 -7.21 74.09
CA LEU A 22 -55.11 -7.31 74.42
C LEU A 22 -55.67 -5.89 74.56
N THR A 23 -56.79 -5.62 73.90
CA THR A 23 -57.48 -4.32 74.02
C THR A 23 -58.95 -4.48 74.33
N SER A 24 -59.53 -3.52 75.04
CA SER A 24 -60.99 -3.40 75.16
C SER A 24 -61.65 -3.07 73.80
N PRO A 25 -62.99 -3.15 73.68
CA PRO A 25 -63.70 -2.80 72.44
C PRO A 25 -63.52 -1.34 72.02
N THR A 26 -63.17 -0.47 72.97
CA THR A 26 -62.84 0.94 72.72
C THR A 26 -61.41 1.16 72.25
N GLY A 27 -60.60 0.10 72.22
CA GLY A 27 -59.20 0.10 71.82
C GLY A 27 -58.22 0.41 72.94
N LEU A 28 -58.66 0.57 74.19
CA LEU A 28 -57.76 0.75 75.34
C LEU A 28 -56.89 -0.49 75.51
N ILE A 29 -55.58 -0.31 75.60
CA ILE A 29 -54.63 -1.41 75.74
C ILE A 29 -54.71 -1.94 77.17
N GLU A 30 -55.12 -3.18 77.33
CA GLU A 30 -55.24 -3.84 78.64
C GLU A 30 -53.97 -4.59 78.97
N ARG A 31 -53.43 -5.33 77.99
CA ARG A 31 -52.18 -6.05 78.13
C ARG A 31 -51.33 -5.96 76.88
N VAL A 32 -50.02 -5.99 77.04
CA VAL A 32 -49.05 -6.07 75.93
C VAL A 32 -47.84 -6.89 76.35
N ASN A 33 -47.26 -7.63 75.41
CA ASN A 33 -46.07 -8.44 75.69
C ASN A 33 -44.76 -7.68 75.48
N THR A 34 -43.68 -8.21 76.05
CA THR A 34 -42.35 -7.63 75.96
C THR A 34 -41.84 -7.51 74.51
N THR A 35 -42.17 -8.45 73.63
CA THR A 35 -41.79 -8.40 72.21
C THR A 35 -42.36 -7.17 71.49
N PHE A 36 -43.63 -6.86 71.68
CA PHE A 36 -44.25 -5.66 71.10
C PHE A 36 -43.59 -4.38 71.63
N CYS A 37 -43.36 -4.31 72.94
CA CYS A 37 -42.64 -3.18 73.57
C CYS A 37 -41.24 -3.01 72.98
N ARG A 38 -40.51 -4.10 72.73
CA ARG A 38 -39.17 -4.06 72.12
C ARG A 38 -39.20 -3.49 70.70
N TRP A 39 -40.19 -3.87 69.87
CA TRP A 39 -40.29 -3.39 68.50
C TRP A 39 -40.74 -1.93 68.40
N THR A 40 -41.62 -1.50 69.30
CA THR A 40 -42.18 -0.14 69.30
C THR A 40 -41.43 0.83 70.20
N GLY A 41 -40.52 0.35 71.04
CA GLY A 41 -39.72 1.16 71.96
C GLY A 41 -40.50 1.76 73.14
N PHE A 42 -41.78 1.46 73.29
CA PHE A 42 -42.59 1.90 74.43
C PHE A 42 -42.38 0.97 75.64
N ALA A 43 -42.39 1.54 76.84
CA ALA A 43 -42.47 0.74 78.06
C ALA A 43 -43.91 0.26 78.28
N LYS A 44 -44.07 -0.94 78.85
CA LYS A 44 -45.38 -1.56 79.15
C LYS A 44 -46.30 -0.62 79.94
N ALA A 45 -45.74 0.06 80.95
CA ALA A 45 -46.45 1.03 81.78
C ALA A 45 -46.89 2.32 81.06
N GLU A 46 -46.41 2.58 79.85
CA GLU A 46 -46.86 3.70 79.00
C GLU A 46 -48.02 3.32 78.08
N LEU A 47 -48.22 2.01 77.87
CA LEU A 47 -49.23 1.45 76.99
C LEU A 47 -50.45 0.98 77.79
N GLU A 48 -50.25 0.07 78.75
CA GLU A 48 -51.31 -0.59 79.50
C GLU A 48 -52.12 0.40 80.34
N GLY A 49 -53.43 0.39 80.15
CA GLY A 49 -54.41 1.25 80.82
C GLY A 49 -54.33 2.74 80.45
N LYS A 50 -53.39 3.16 79.60
CA LYS A 50 -53.10 4.59 79.33
C LYS A 50 -53.32 5.01 77.89
N ARG A 51 -53.02 4.14 76.93
CA ARG A 51 -53.13 4.45 75.50
C ARG A 51 -54.14 3.55 74.83
N ARG A 52 -54.69 4.05 73.74
CA ARG A 52 -55.46 3.23 72.82
C ARG A 52 -54.58 2.79 71.66
N ILE A 53 -54.92 1.66 71.05
CA ILE A 53 -54.23 1.19 69.86
C ILE A 53 -54.26 2.23 68.72
N GLN A 54 -55.34 3.01 68.61
CA GLN A 54 -55.44 4.04 67.58
C GLN A 54 -54.38 5.16 67.73
N ASP A 55 -53.88 5.37 68.96
CA ASP A 55 -52.83 6.34 69.25
C ASP A 55 -51.47 5.90 68.73
N LEU A 56 -51.31 4.59 68.50
CA LEU A 56 -50.10 4.00 67.92
C LEU A 56 -50.16 3.93 66.39
N LEU A 57 -51.26 4.30 65.74
CA LEU A 57 -51.40 4.25 64.28
C LEU A 57 -50.96 5.55 63.62
N THR A 58 -50.42 5.47 62.40
CA THR A 58 -50.27 6.65 61.53
C THR A 58 -51.62 7.28 61.19
N VAL A 59 -51.62 8.50 60.64
CA VAL A 59 -52.86 9.17 60.18
C VAL A 59 -53.64 8.27 59.22
N GLY A 60 -52.96 7.65 58.24
CA GLY A 60 -53.57 6.69 57.32
C GLY A 60 -54.03 5.41 58.03
N GLY A 61 -53.24 4.89 58.97
CA GLY A 61 -53.60 3.72 59.78
C GLY A 61 -54.88 3.92 60.61
N ARG A 62 -55.09 5.11 61.18
CA ARG A 62 -56.34 5.44 61.91
C ARG A 62 -57.56 5.45 61.00
N ILE A 63 -57.43 6.04 59.81
CA ILE A 63 -58.51 6.05 58.81
C ILE A 63 -58.85 4.61 58.41
N PHE A 64 -57.85 3.79 58.11
CA PHE A 64 -58.05 2.38 57.78
C PHE A 64 -58.68 1.60 58.94
N HIS A 65 -58.23 1.83 60.17
CA HIS A 65 -58.82 1.21 61.37
C HIS A 65 -60.34 1.50 61.44
N GLN A 66 -60.75 2.76 61.28
CA GLN A 66 -62.15 3.15 61.41
C GLN A 66 -63.02 2.63 60.26
N THR A 67 -62.48 2.62 59.03
CA THR A 67 -63.26 2.34 57.81
C THR A 67 -63.31 0.86 57.44
N HIS A 68 -62.27 0.09 57.75
CA HIS A 68 -62.15 -1.31 57.30
C HIS A 68 -62.00 -2.28 58.48
N TRP A 69 -61.05 -2.03 59.38
CA TRP A 69 -60.76 -2.97 60.47
C TRP A 69 -61.88 -3.06 61.52
N ALA A 70 -62.31 -1.95 62.11
CA ALA A 70 -63.31 -1.95 63.17
C ALA A 70 -64.68 -2.51 62.72
N PRO A 71 -65.17 -2.24 61.49
CA PRO A 71 -66.35 -2.92 60.96
C PRO A 71 -66.17 -4.43 60.80
N LEU A 72 -65.02 -4.89 60.29
CA LEU A 72 -64.75 -6.32 60.11
C LEU A 72 -64.71 -7.07 61.44
N ILE A 73 -64.07 -6.52 62.47
CA ILE A 73 -64.13 -7.11 63.81
C ILE A 73 -65.56 -7.18 64.34
N ARG A 74 -66.38 -6.13 64.17
CA ARG A 74 -67.76 -6.13 64.64
C ARG A 74 -68.66 -7.13 63.91
N LEU A 75 -68.46 -7.31 62.61
CA LEU A 75 -69.32 -8.16 61.77
C LEU A 75 -68.86 -9.62 61.71
N GLN A 76 -67.54 -9.86 61.67
CA GLN A 76 -66.95 -11.18 61.44
C GLN A 76 -66.18 -11.71 62.66
N GLY A 77 -66.02 -10.91 63.72
CA GLY A 77 -65.31 -11.30 64.93
C GLY A 77 -63.79 -11.43 64.76
N SER A 78 -63.25 -11.18 63.57
CA SER A 78 -61.81 -11.29 63.30
C SER A 78 -61.38 -10.49 62.08
N VAL A 79 -60.09 -10.17 62.02
CA VAL A 79 -59.40 -9.70 60.83
C VAL A 79 -58.00 -10.33 60.82
N ALA A 80 -57.52 -10.73 59.65
CA ALA A 80 -56.20 -11.30 59.49
C ALA A 80 -55.46 -10.58 58.36
N GLU A 81 -54.13 -10.61 58.44
CA GLU A 81 -53.18 -10.11 57.45
C GLU A 81 -53.37 -8.63 57.09
N VAL A 82 -53.69 -7.80 58.08
CA VAL A 82 -53.82 -6.37 57.89
C VAL A 82 -52.45 -5.70 57.96
N LYS A 83 -51.99 -5.13 56.85
CA LYS A 83 -50.79 -4.27 56.87
C LYS A 83 -51.14 -2.92 57.50
N ILE A 84 -50.38 -2.53 58.52
CA ILE A 84 -50.55 -1.24 59.19
C ILE A 84 -49.20 -0.67 59.62
N ASP A 85 -49.09 0.65 59.58
CA ASP A 85 -47.91 1.33 60.10
C ASP A 85 -48.18 1.80 61.54
N LEU A 86 -47.38 1.30 62.48
CA LEU A 86 -47.39 1.77 63.85
C LEU A 86 -46.34 2.88 64.04
N ILE A 87 -46.66 3.91 64.80
CA ILE A 87 -45.70 4.93 65.21
C ILE A 87 -45.03 4.43 66.50
N ASN A 88 -43.70 4.30 66.48
CA ASN A 88 -42.91 3.90 67.63
C ASN A 88 -42.64 5.08 68.59
N ALA A 89 -42.01 4.84 69.75
CA ALA A 89 -41.71 5.86 70.75
C ALA A 89 -40.83 7.02 70.24
N SER A 90 -40.05 6.79 69.18
CA SER A 90 -39.24 7.82 68.51
C SER A 90 -39.98 8.63 67.43
N GLY A 91 -41.26 8.32 67.19
CA GLY A 91 -42.08 8.98 66.16
C GLY A 91 -41.92 8.40 64.74
N ARG A 92 -41.17 7.31 64.55
CA ARG A 92 -40.96 6.65 63.26
C ARG A 92 -42.04 5.60 63.00
N ALA A 93 -42.49 5.52 61.75
CA ALA A 93 -43.37 4.44 61.30
C ALA A 93 -42.61 3.11 61.25
N VAL A 94 -43.18 2.10 61.89
CA VAL A 94 -42.73 0.71 61.90
C VAL A 94 -43.83 -0.09 61.19
N PRO A 95 -43.58 -0.55 59.96
CA PRO A 95 -44.56 -1.32 59.21
C PRO A 95 -44.74 -2.70 59.86
N MET A 96 -45.99 -3.06 60.12
CA MET A 96 -46.37 -4.33 60.75
C MET A 96 -47.53 -4.98 60.02
N MET A 97 -47.59 -6.30 60.08
CA MET A 97 -48.79 -7.09 59.78
C MET A 97 -49.52 -7.38 61.08
N LEU A 98 -50.84 -7.26 61.06
CA LEU A 98 -51.72 -7.42 62.21
C LEU A 98 -52.79 -8.48 61.93
N ASN A 99 -52.94 -9.40 62.87
CA ASN A 99 -54.12 -10.24 63.03
C ASN A 99 -54.84 -9.81 64.31
N ALA A 100 -56.16 -9.70 64.28
CA ALA A 100 -56.94 -9.41 65.47
C ALA A 100 -58.22 -10.26 65.52
N LEU A 101 -58.54 -10.77 66.70
CA LEU A 101 -59.71 -11.61 66.97
C LEU A 101 -60.49 -11.01 68.14
N SER A 102 -61.81 -10.98 68.06
CA SER A 102 -62.68 -10.62 69.18
C SER A 102 -63.09 -11.88 69.94
N ARG A 103 -62.88 -11.89 71.26
CA ARG A 103 -63.23 -13.00 72.16
C ARG A 103 -63.78 -12.45 73.47
N GLU A 104 -64.71 -13.17 74.10
CA GLU A 104 -65.14 -12.82 75.47
C GLU A 104 -64.06 -13.20 76.49
N HIS A 105 -63.69 -12.24 77.32
CA HIS A 105 -62.78 -12.41 78.45
C HIS A 105 -63.49 -11.92 79.72
N GLU A 106 -63.60 -12.78 80.74
CA GLU A 106 -64.24 -12.44 82.04
C GLU A 106 -65.64 -11.78 81.90
N GLY A 107 -66.42 -12.19 80.89
CA GLY A 107 -67.78 -11.67 80.63
C GLY A 107 -67.85 -10.35 79.87
N SER A 108 -66.73 -9.83 79.34
CA SER A 108 -66.69 -8.65 78.46
C SER A 108 -65.96 -8.97 77.15
N PRO A 109 -66.40 -8.43 75.99
CA PRO A 109 -65.68 -8.63 74.74
C PRO A 109 -64.32 -7.90 74.78
N ALA A 110 -63.25 -8.58 74.39
CA ALA A 110 -61.91 -8.04 74.24
C ALA A 110 -61.33 -8.44 72.88
N HIS A 111 -60.41 -7.64 72.34
CA HIS A 111 -59.71 -7.95 71.09
C HIS A 111 -58.30 -8.45 71.42
N GLU A 112 -57.99 -9.67 70.98
CA GLU A 112 -56.65 -10.25 70.97
C GLU A 112 -55.97 -9.87 69.65
N LEU A 113 -54.80 -9.25 69.71
CA LEU A 113 -54.04 -8.79 68.56
C LEU A 113 -52.65 -9.42 68.53
N ALA A 114 -52.23 -9.86 67.34
CA ALA A 114 -50.91 -10.36 67.04
C ALA A 114 -50.26 -9.54 65.92
N PHE A 115 -49.08 -8.99 66.19
CA PHE A 115 -48.29 -8.16 65.30
C PHE A 115 -47.04 -8.90 64.84
N PHE A 116 -46.64 -8.66 63.59
CA PHE A 116 -45.40 -9.13 62.98
C PHE A 116 -44.74 -7.96 62.24
N LEU A 117 -43.41 -7.84 62.29
CA LEU A 117 -42.70 -6.84 61.48
C LEU A 117 -42.89 -7.16 59.99
N ALA A 118 -43.19 -6.16 59.19
CA ALA A 118 -43.37 -6.31 57.74
C ALA A 118 -42.15 -5.73 57.00
N GLU A 119 -41.37 -6.58 56.33
CA GLU A 119 -40.32 -6.14 55.41
C GLU A 119 -40.93 -5.65 54.08
N ASP A 120 -40.48 -4.49 53.59
CA ASP A 120 -41.01 -3.91 52.35
C ASP A 120 -40.37 -4.52 51.09
N ARG A 121 -40.81 -5.73 50.77
CA ARG A 121 -40.36 -6.51 49.60
C ARG A 121 -40.53 -5.76 48.27
N HIS A 122 -41.55 -4.92 48.14
CA HIS A 122 -41.87 -4.24 46.88
C HIS A 122 -40.84 -3.17 46.50
N LYS A 123 -40.32 -2.45 47.50
CA LYS A 123 -39.25 -1.46 47.28
C LYS A 123 -37.96 -2.13 46.79
N TYR A 124 -37.59 -3.26 47.40
CA TYR A 124 -36.41 -4.03 46.99
C TYR A 124 -36.55 -4.59 45.57
N GLU A 125 -37.71 -5.15 45.22
CA GLU A 125 -37.97 -5.66 43.86
C GLU A 125 -37.85 -4.56 42.80
N THR A 126 -38.33 -3.35 43.10
CA THR A 126 -38.27 -2.21 42.18
C THR A 126 -36.83 -1.71 41.98
N GLU A 127 -36.06 -1.56 43.06
CA GLU A 127 -34.64 -1.16 42.97
C GLU A 127 -33.81 -2.19 42.21
N LEU A 128 -34.08 -3.48 42.42
CA LEU A 128 -33.41 -4.57 41.70
C LEU A 128 -33.73 -4.56 40.20
N LEU A 129 -34.98 -4.30 39.81
CA LEU A 129 -35.38 -4.17 38.40
C LEU A 129 -34.65 -3.00 37.73
N HIS A 130 -34.58 -1.83 38.37
CA HIS A 130 -33.86 -0.68 37.82
C HIS A 130 -32.34 -0.91 37.74
N ALA A 131 -31.76 -1.60 38.71
CA ALA A 131 -30.35 -1.98 38.66
C ALA A 131 -30.08 -2.95 37.50
N ARG A 132 -30.93 -3.96 37.33
CA ARG A 132 -30.85 -4.92 36.22
C ARG A 132 -30.98 -4.23 34.86
N GLN A 133 -31.95 -3.33 34.70
CA GLN A 133 -32.17 -2.65 33.44
C GLN A 133 -30.98 -1.77 33.03
N ARG A 134 -30.37 -1.04 33.98
CA ARG A 134 -29.14 -0.27 33.73
C ARG A 134 -27.96 -1.15 33.31
N ALA A 135 -27.82 -2.33 33.93
CA ALA A 135 -26.79 -3.29 33.56
C ALA A 135 -27.01 -3.86 32.15
N GLU A 136 -28.25 -4.21 31.80
CA GLU A 136 -28.62 -4.70 30.46
C GLU A 136 -28.39 -3.64 29.38
N GLU A 137 -28.71 -2.37 29.65
CA GLU A 137 -28.43 -1.25 28.75
C GLU A 137 -26.94 -1.02 28.53
N SER A 138 -26.14 -1.06 29.60
CA SER A 138 -24.68 -0.90 29.53
C SER A 138 -24.04 -2.05 28.75
N LEU A 139 -24.50 -3.29 28.94
CA LEU A 139 -24.01 -4.45 28.19
C LEU A 139 -24.36 -4.34 26.70
N LYS A 140 -25.58 -3.91 26.37
CA LYS A 140 -25.98 -3.67 24.97
C LYS A 140 -25.10 -2.60 24.32
N ALA A 141 -24.81 -1.51 25.02
CA ALA A 141 -23.92 -0.47 24.53
C ALA A 141 -22.49 -0.99 24.28
N GLN A 142 -21.96 -1.79 25.21
CA GLN A 142 -20.62 -2.39 25.07
C GLN A 142 -20.55 -3.37 23.89
N VAL A 143 -21.58 -4.21 23.69
CA VAL A 143 -21.66 -5.12 22.54
C VAL A 143 -21.75 -4.36 21.22
N MET A 144 -22.53 -3.26 21.16
CA MET A 144 -22.59 -2.42 19.96
C MET A 144 -21.24 -1.77 19.66
N LEU A 145 -20.56 -1.21 20.66
CA LEU A 145 -19.22 -0.64 20.49
C LEU A 145 -18.19 -1.68 20.02
N GLN A 146 -18.20 -2.89 20.59
CA GLN A 146 -17.34 -3.98 20.14
C GLN A 146 -17.63 -4.39 18.69
N SER A 147 -18.90 -4.43 18.30
CA SER A 147 -19.32 -4.71 16.92
C SER A 147 -18.86 -3.62 15.95
N GLU A 148 -19.00 -2.34 16.32
CA GLU A 148 -18.50 -1.21 15.52
C GLU A 148 -16.99 -1.23 15.38
N LEU A 149 -16.26 -1.50 16.47
CA LEU A 149 -14.82 -1.64 16.44
C LEU A 149 -14.38 -2.81 15.55
N GLY A 150 -15.05 -3.96 15.66
CA GLY A 150 -14.80 -5.12 14.79
C GLY A 150 -15.06 -4.82 13.31
N ARG A 151 -16.11 -4.05 12.99
CA ARG A 151 -16.38 -3.60 11.62
C ARG A 151 -15.31 -2.62 11.10
N ALA A 152 -14.85 -1.71 11.95
CA ALA A 152 -13.78 -0.78 11.61
C ALA A 152 -12.45 -1.52 11.35
N ASP A 153 -12.09 -2.50 12.20
CA ASP A 153 -10.89 -3.33 12.04
C ASP A 153 -10.92 -4.13 10.72
N VAL A 154 -12.05 -4.77 10.41
CA VAL A 154 -12.23 -5.49 9.13
C VAL A 154 -12.10 -4.54 7.94
N ARG A 155 -12.72 -3.35 8.00
CA ARG A 155 -12.61 -2.35 6.92
C ARG A 155 -11.17 -1.88 6.73
N LEU A 156 -10.42 -1.66 7.81
CA LEU A 156 -9.02 -1.26 7.75
C LEU A 156 -8.15 -2.36 7.11
N LYS A 157 -8.36 -3.62 7.51
CA LYS A 157 -7.65 -4.78 6.93
C LYS A 157 -7.89 -4.90 5.43
N ILE A 158 -9.14 -4.80 4.98
CA ILE A 158 -9.46 -4.85 3.54
C ILE A 158 -8.79 -3.69 2.79
N ALA A 159 -8.81 -2.48 3.34
CA ALA A 159 -8.17 -1.31 2.71
C ALA A 159 -6.65 -1.48 2.59
N MET A 160 -6.00 -1.99 3.65
CA MET A 160 -4.57 -2.31 3.62
C MET A 160 -4.24 -3.39 2.59
N GLU A 161 -5.03 -4.47 2.53
CA GLU A 161 -4.83 -5.54 1.55
C GLU A 161 -5.01 -5.06 0.12
N ALA A 162 -6.03 -4.25 -0.16
CA ALA A 162 -6.27 -3.68 -1.49
C ALA A 162 -5.16 -2.72 -1.94
N ALA A 163 -4.51 -2.04 -0.99
CA ALA A 163 -3.39 -1.14 -1.24
C ALA A 163 -2.01 -1.83 -1.19
N ASN A 164 -1.95 -3.14 -0.95
CA ASN A 164 -0.72 -3.89 -0.67
C ASN A 164 0.16 -3.20 0.39
N LEU A 165 -0.48 -2.73 1.46
CA LEU A 165 0.19 -2.13 2.61
C LEU A 165 0.35 -3.18 3.70
N HIS A 166 1.56 -3.25 4.24
CA HIS A 166 1.92 -4.20 5.28
C HIS A 166 2.41 -3.48 6.53
N VAL A 167 1.86 -3.82 7.69
CA VAL A 167 2.15 -3.10 8.93
C VAL A 167 3.40 -3.67 9.59
N TRP A 168 4.22 -2.76 10.10
CA TRP A 168 5.31 -3.05 11.01
C TRP A 168 5.19 -2.15 12.24
N HIS A 169 5.67 -2.67 13.37
CA HIS A 169 5.62 -1.99 14.65
C HIS A 169 6.89 -2.28 15.45
N ILE A 170 7.48 -1.23 16.00
CA ILE A 170 8.70 -1.27 16.81
C ILE A 170 8.35 -0.79 18.20
N ASP A 171 8.69 -1.58 19.20
CA ASP A 171 8.78 -1.11 20.57
C ASP A 171 10.17 -0.47 20.73
N VAL A 172 10.21 0.86 20.92
CA VAL A 172 11.46 1.62 20.92
C VAL A 172 12.29 1.33 22.18
N SER A 173 11.65 0.90 23.26
CA SER A 173 12.32 0.59 24.52
C SER A 173 13.09 -0.73 24.48
N THR A 174 12.53 -1.72 23.77
CA THR A 174 13.12 -3.06 23.62
C THR A 174 13.89 -3.23 22.32
N GLY A 175 13.61 -2.40 21.30
CA GLY A 175 14.14 -2.53 19.95
C GLY A 175 13.53 -3.70 19.16
N GLU A 176 12.45 -4.32 19.65
CA GLU A 176 11.79 -5.44 18.97
C GLU A 176 10.94 -4.93 17.79
N LEU A 177 11.23 -5.43 16.58
CA LEU A 177 10.38 -5.25 15.41
C LEU A 177 9.32 -6.35 15.36
N SER A 178 8.10 -5.99 15.02
CA SER A 178 7.01 -6.93 14.74
C SER A 178 6.37 -6.59 13.40
N PHE A 179 5.96 -7.63 12.69
CA PHE A 179 5.44 -7.56 11.33
C PHE A 179 4.06 -8.21 11.26
N ASP A 180 3.19 -7.71 10.40
CA ASP A 180 2.06 -8.52 9.96
C ASP A 180 2.54 -9.73 9.12
N ASN A 181 1.66 -10.72 8.96
CA ASN A 181 2.03 -11.97 8.29
C ASN A 181 2.45 -11.78 6.82
N ARG A 182 1.91 -10.78 6.13
CA ARG A 182 2.27 -10.52 4.72
C ARG A 182 3.58 -9.73 4.60
N CYS A 183 3.83 -8.79 5.51
CA CYS A 183 5.10 -8.10 5.67
C CYS A 183 6.23 -9.10 5.92
N ALA A 184 5.98 -10.04 6.85
CA ALA A 184 6.89 -11.14 7.13
C ALA A 184 7.20 -11.91 5.84
N LEU A 185 6.20 -12.35 5.08
CA LEU A 185 6.42 -13.07 3.82
C LEU A 185 7.21 -12.24 2.78
N LEU A 186 6.91 -10.95 2.65
CA LEU A 186 7.63 -10.03 1.74
C LEU A 186 9.11 -9.91 2.11
N LEU A 187 9.38 -9.81 3.41
CA LEU A 187 10.73 -9.75 3.97
C LEU A 187 11.38 -11.14 4.11
N GLY A 188 10.66 -12.22 3.73
CA GLY A 188 11.14 -13.59 3.74
C GLY A 188 11.04 -14.35 5.08
N HIS A 189 10.29 -13.84 6.05
CA HIS A 189 9.98 -14.50 7.31
C HIS A 189 8.71 -15.37 7.22
N VAL A 190 8.74 -16.55 7.86
CA VAL A 190 7.69 -17.59 7.75
C VAL A 190 6.47 -17.33 8.66
N SER A 191 6.53 -16.31 9.53
CA SER A 191 5.50 -16.01 10.55
C SER A 191 5.68 -14.56 11.06
N PRO A 192 4.67 -13.94 11.72
CA PRO A 192 4.82 -12.69 12.47
C PRO A 192 5.67 -12.90 13.74
N GLN A 193 6.94 -13.29 13.56
CA GLN A 193 7.91 -13.31 14.64
C GLN A 193 8.35 -11.89 14.94
N ARG A 194 8.65 -11.66 16.22
CA ARG A 194 9.44 -10.50 16.60
C ARG A 194 10.84 -10.72 16.01
N VAL A 195 11.29 -9.77 15.22
CA VAL A 195 12.59 -9.80 14.53
C VAL A 195 13.46 -8.74 15.18
N SER A 196 14.73 -9.06 15.41
CA SER A 196 15.67 -8.05 15.87
C SER A 196 15.98 -7.05 14.74
N ASN A 197 16.36 -5.82 15.09
CA ASN A 197 16.76 -4.84 14.10
C ASN A 197 17.92 -5.35 13.20
N ASP A 198 18.86 -6.12 13.76
CA ASP A 198 19.98 -6.71 13.03
C ASP A 198 19.54 -7.74 11.99
N GLU A 199 18.53 -8.55 12.30
CA GLU A 199 17.97 -9.52 11.35
C GLU A 199 17.22 -8.82 10.22
N PHE A 200 16.45 -7.78 10.51
CA PHE A 200 15.80 -6.97 9.49
C PHE A 200 16.83 -6.31 8.55
N LEU A 201 17.89 -5.71 9.10
CA LEU A 201 18.95 -5.07 8.32
C LEU A 201 19.66 -6.06 7.37
N ARG A 202 19.69 -7.36 7.68
CA ARG A 202 20.27 -8.36 6.77
C ARG A 202 19.47 -8.53 5.48
N CYS A 203 18.15 -8.33 5.54
CA CYS A 203 17.28 -8.36 4.36
C CYS A 203 17.41 -7.09 3.52
N VAL A 204 17.88 -5.98 4.11
CA VAL A 204 18.07 -4.69 3.41
C VAL A 204 19.40 -4.68 2.64
N GLU A 205 19.35 -4.18 1.40
CA GLU A 205 20.51 -4.00 0.53
C GLU A 205 21.58 -3.11 1.19
N LEU A 206 22.85 -3.51 1.09
CA LEU A 206 23.96 -2.85 1.80
C LEU A 206 24.04 -1.34 1.55
N ALA A 207 23.75 -0.91 0.32
CA ALA A 207 23.78 0.50 -0.07
C ALA A 207 22.72 1.36 0.64
N ASP A 208 21.59 0.77 1.04
CA ASP A 208 20.43 1.50 1.55
C ASP A 208 20.39 1.56 3.10
N ARG A 209 21.20 0.74 3.78
CA ARG A 209 21.17 0.60 5.25
C ARG A 209 21.46 1.91 5.99
N ASN A 210 22.45 2.67 5.53
CA ASN A 210 22.84 3.93 6.18
C ASN A 210 21.74 4.98 6.08
N GLU A 211 21.09 5.09 4.92
CA GLU A 211 19.99 6.03 4.71
C GLU A 211 18.76 5.63 5.52
N LEU A 212 18.45 4.33 5.59
CA LEU A 212 17.37 3.80 6.42
C LEU A 212 17.56 4.12 7.91
N LEU A 213 18.76 3.86 8.45
CA LEU A 213 19.07 4.11 9.85
C LEU A 213 19.00 5.61 10.19
N LYS A 214 19.54 6.45 9.31
CA LYS A 214 19.48 7.91 9.48
C LYS A 214 18.04 8.42 9.47
N ALA A 215 17.21 7.97 8.52
CA ALA A 215 15.80 8.35 8.47
C ALA A 215 15.02 7.89 9.71
N ALA A 216 15.34 6.70 10.26
CA ALA A 216 14.74 6.22 11.50
C ALA A 216 15.16 7.08 12.70
N GLU A 217 16.43 7.45 12.81
CA GLU A 217 16.95 8.32 13.87
C GLU A 217 16.30 9.71 13.82
N GLU A 218 16.22 10.33 12.63
CA GLU A 218 15.55 11.62 12.42
C GLU A 218 14.06 11.59 12.79
N ALA A 219 13.39 10.44 12.66
CA ALA A 219 11.99 10.29 13.04
C ALA A 219 11.80 10.13 14.55
N THR A 220 12.81 9.66 15.28
CA THR A 220 12.79 9.58 16.76
C THR A 220 12.99 10.92 17.45
N ASP A 221 13.33 11.98 16.70
CA ASP A 221 13.30 13.36 17.20
C ASP A 221 11.83 13.82 17.38
N PRO A 222 11.43 14.30 18.58
CA PRO A 222 10.08 14.81 18.85
C PRO A 222 9.62 15.94 17.93
N SER A 223 10.55 16.66 17.28
CA SER A 223 10.24 17.77 16.37
C SER A 223 9.73 17.34 15.00
N ASN A 224 10.02 16.10 14.57
CA ASN A 224 9.62 15.57 13.27
C ASN A 224 8.58 14.44 13.42
N GLY A 225 8.92 13.38 14.16
CA GLY A 225 8.03 12.24 14.44
C GLY A 225 7.58 11.43 13.21
N VAL A 226 7.91 11.84 11.98
CA VAL A 226 7.48 11.23 10.72
C VAL A 226 8.66 10.58 10.03
N TYR A 227 8.44 9.34 9.57
CA TYR A 227 9.42 8.54 8.84
C TYR A 227 8.93 8.23 7.44
N ARG A 228 9.82 8.38 6.47
CA ARG A 228 9.61 7.92 5.10
C ARG A 228 10.95 7.56 4.47
N CYS A 229 11.08 6.33 4.00
CA CYS A 229 12.31 5.86 3.36
C CYS A 229 11.98 4.84 2.26
N THR A 230 12.71 4.90 1.16
CA THR A 230 12.65 3.89 0.09
C THR A 230 13.94 3.10 0.10
N PHE A 231 13.86 1.78 0.13
CA PHE A 231 15.03 0.91 0.19
C PHE A 231 14.73 -0.43 -0.50
N ARG A 232 15.79 -1.15 -0.84
CA ARG A 232 15.68 -2.48 -1.45
C ARG A 232 15.81 -3.56 -0.39
N VAL A 233 14.95 -4.56 -0.51
CA VAL A 233 14.97 -5.76 0.32
C VAL A 233 15.14 -6.99 -0.57
N ASN A 234 15.94 -7.93 -0.09
CA ASN A 234 16.14 -9.22 -0.73
C ASN A 234 15.25 -10.24 -0.02
N GLY A 235 14.17 -10.67 -0.68
CA GLY A 235 13.30 -11.70 -0.16
C GLY A 235 14.01 -13.05 -0.07
N VAL A 236 13.52 -13.96 0.78
CA VAL A 236 14.07 -15.33 0.90
C VAL A 236 13.84 -16.17 -0.36
N ASP A 237 12.91 -15.76 -1.22
CA ASP A 237 12.74 -16.29 -2.58
C ASP A 237 13.87 -15.86 -3.55
N GLY A 238 14.81 -15.04 -3.10
CA GLY A 238 15.89 -14.49 -3.91
C GLY A 238 15.45 -13.33 -4.81
N VAL A 239 14.19 -12.90 -4.70
CA VAL A 239 13.65 -11.77 -5.47
C VAL A 239 13.90 -10.48 -4.71
N GLN A 240 14.65 -9.58 -5.33
CA GLN A 240 14.83 -8.22 -4.82
C GLN A 240 13.56 -7.40 -5.06
N ARG A 241 13.14 -6.65 -4.05
CA ARG A 241 11.98 -5.75 -4.10
C ARG A 241 12.38 -4.36 -3.64
N THR A 242 11.83 -3.34 -4.29
CA THR A 242 11.94 -1.95 -3.85
C THR A 242 10.72 -1.63 -3.01
N VAL A 243 10.94 -1.27 -1.75
CA VAL A 243 9.87 -1.00 -0.79
C VAL A 243 9.89 0.45 -0.34
N LEU A 244 8.70 1.03 -0.20
CA LEU A 244 8.48 2.30 0.48
C LEU A 244 7.99 2.01 1.90
N SER A 245 8.76 2.43 2.89
CA SER A 245 8.34 2.40 4.28
C SER A 245 7.96 3.79 4.74
N SER A 246 6.82 3.90 5.43
CA SER A 246 6.32 5.16 5.99
C SER A 246 5.74 4.90 7.36
N GLY A 247 6.13 5.69 8.36
CA GLY A 247 5.73 5.45 9.74
C GLY A 247 5.71 6.72 10.58
N ARG A 248 5.21 6.56 11.81
CA ARG A 248 5.17 7.64 12.80
C ARG A 248 5.58 7.11 14.17
N VAL A 249 6.37 7.92 14.88
CA VAL A 249 6.75 7.66 16.26
C VAL A 249 5.67 8.23 17.19
N GLN A 250 5.31 7.46 18.21
CA GLN A 250 4.49 7.90 19.34
C GLN A 250 5.41 8.18 20.52
N PHE A 251 5.17 9.33 21.16
CA PHE A 251 5.95 9.81 22.28
C PHE A 251 5.11 9.77 23.55
N SER A 252 5.74 9.45 24.68
CA SER A 252 5.17 9.60 26.01
C SER A 252 4.91 11.07 26.35
N ASP A 253 4.17 11.34 27.43
CA ASP A 253 3.96 12.71 27.95
C ASP A 253 5.29 13.44 28.25
N ASP A 254 6.33 12.69 28.63
CA ASP A 254 7.70 13.20 28.87
C ASP A 254 8.54 13.43 27.59
N GLY A 255 7.96 13.26 26.39
CA GLY A 255 8.63 13.45 25.10
C GLY A 255 9.58 12.32 24.69
N ARG A 256 9.50 11.14 25.33
CA ARG A 256 10.33 9.98 24.97
C ARG A 256 9.61 9.10 23.94
N PRO A 257 10.31 8.58 22.92
CA PRO A 257 9.68 7.69 21.94
C PRO A 257 9.34 6.33 22.60
N GLU A 258 8.08 5.90 22.51
CA GLU A 258 7.61 4.61 23.04
C GLU A 258 7.39 3.58 21.92
N TYR A 259 6.67 3.98 20.87
CA TYR A 259 6.28 3.08 19.78
C TYR A 259 6.55 3.72 18.44
N PHE A 260 6.95 2.92 17.46
CA PHE A 260 7.15 3.37 16.09
C PHE A 260 6.42 2.42 15.14
N THR A 261 5.33 2.92 14.56
CA THR A 261 4.44 2.11 13.71
C THR A 261 4.42 2.68 12.32
N GLY A 262 4.43 1.79 11.32
CA GLY A 262 4.32 2.21 9.94
C GLY A 262 3.79 1.13 9.04
N VAL A 263 3.77 1.47 7.76
CA VAL A 263 3.41 0.61 6.66
C VAL A 263 4.61 0.46 5.72
N LEU A 264 4.69 -0.70 5.11
CA LEU A 264 5.61 -1.07 4.05
C LEU A 264 4.78 -1.35 2.80
N GLN A 265 5.18 -0.76 1.67
CA GLN A 265 4.55 -0.97 0.38
C GLN A 265 5.57 -1.47 -0.63
N ASP A 266 5.27 -2.56 -1.35
CA ASP A 266 6.06 -2.96 -2.51
C ASP A 266 5.78 -2.00 -3.67
N ILE A 267 6.80 -1.26 -4.08
CA ILE A 267 6.75 -0.31 -5.19
C ILE A 267 7.67 -0.73 -6.35
N THR A 268 8.08 -2.00 -6.41
CA THR A 268 9.03 -2.50 -7.41
C THR A 268 8.54 -2.21 -8.84
N GLU A 269 7.31 -2.62 -9.16
CA GLU A 269 6.73 -2.39 -10.49
C GLU A 269 6.62 -0.89 -10.83
N LEU A 270 6.16 -0.09 -9.87
CA LEU A 270 6.03 1.36 -10.06
C LEU A 270 7.39 2.03 -10.29
N HIS A 271 8.41 1.61 -9.52
CA HIS A 271 9.76 2.13 -9.62
C HIS A 271 10.40 1.74 -10.97
N GLU A 272 10.24 0.50 -11.41
CA GLU A 272 10.71 0.03 -12.72
C GLU A 272 10.05 0.75 -13.89
N GLN A 273 8.71 0.91 -13.85
CA GLN A 273 7.97 1.65 -14.86
C GLN A 273 8.43 3.11 -14.94
N ARG A 274 8.63 3.74 -13.77
CA ARG A 274 9.12 5.12 -13.69
C ARG A 274 10.54 5.25 -14.24
N ALA A 275 11.45 4.37 -13.83
CA ALA A 275 12.82 4.36 -14.34
C ALA A 275 12.85 4.14 -15.87
N GLN A 276 12.00 3.26 -16.39
CA GLN A 276 11.87 3.05 -17.82
C GLN A 276 11.31 4.27 -18.56
N ALA A 277 10.30 4.95 -17.99
CA ALA A 277 9.74 6.17 -18.55
C ALA A 277 10.76 7.32 -18.54
N GLU A 278 11.49 7.51 -17.44
CA GLU A 278 12.55 8.52 -17.32
C GLU A 278 13.69 8.24 -18.31
N SER A 279 14.14 6.98 -18.43
CA SER A 279 15.14 6.59 -19.44
C SER A 279 14.66 6.88 -20.87
N ARG A 280 13.39 6.59 -21.18
CA ARG A 280 12.79 6.92 -22.48
C ARG A 280 12.75 8.42 -22.73
N ALA A 281 12.40 9.21 -21.70
CA ALA A 281 12.32 10.67 -21.79
C ALA A 281 13.70 11.30 -22.01
N ILE A 282 14.69 10.96 -21.17
CA ILE A 282 16.07 11.45 -21.30
C ILE A 282 16.63 11.10 -22.68
N PHE A 283 16.39 9.88 -23.16
CA PHE A 283 16.83 9.49 -24.49
C PHE A 283 16.14 10.30 -25.59
N ALA A 284 14.82 10.53 -25.49
CA ALA A 284 14.09 11.35 -26.47
C ALA A 284 14.60 12.80 -26.50
N GLU A 285 14.90 13.39 -25.34
CA GLU A 285 15.50 14.72 -25.24
C GLU A 285 16.89 14.77 -25.90
N GLN A 286 17.75 13.78 -25.62
CA GLN A 286 19.06 13.67 -26.26
C GLN A 286 18.95 13.56 -27.78
N MET A 287 17.99 12.79 -28.28
CA MET A 287 17.73 12.66 -29.73
C MET A 287 17.32 13.98 -30.37
N VAL A 288 16.38 14.71 -29.76
CA VAL A 288 15.95 16.02 -30.26
C VAL A 288 17.13 16.98 -30.31
N GLY A 289 17.99 16.97 -29.28
CA GLY A 289 19.21 17.78 -29.24
C GLY A 289 20.19 17.45 -30.38
N ILE A 290 20.51 16.17 -30.57
CA ILE A 290 21.46 15.69 -31.59
C ILE A 290 20.92 15.97 -33.00
N VAL A 291 19.68 15.58 -33.29
CA VAL A 291 19.05 15.78 -34.60
C VAL A 291 18.95 17.26 -34.94
N SER A 292 18.54 18.09 -33.98
CA SER A 292 18.45 19.54 -34.18
C SER A 292 19.81 20.15 -34.53
N HIS A 293 20.88 19.75 -33.83
CA HIS A 293 22.22 20.23 -34.12
C HIS A 293 22.71 19.77 -35.51
N ASP A 294 22.50 18.50 -35.84
CA ASP A 294 23.05 17.90 -37.06
C ASP A 294 22.24 18.25 -38.31
N LEU A 295 20.94 18.60 -38.20
CA LEU A 295 20.16 19.22 -39.28
C LEU A 295 20.45 20.72 -39.43
N ARG A 296 20.75 21.43 -38.34
CA ARG A 296 21.09 22.86 -38.41
C ARG A 296 22.31 23.10 -39.30
N ASN A 297 23.32 22.25 -39.25
CA ASN A 297 24.55 22.38 -40.03
C ASN A 297 24.33 22.37 -41.56
N PRO A 298 23.68 21.36 -42.18
CA PRO A 298 23.39 21.39 -43.62
C PRO A 298 22.44 22.53 -44.00
N LEU A 299 21.47 22.88 -43.15
CA LEU A 299 20.56 24.01 -43.41
C LEU A 299 21.31 25.35 -43.41
N GLN A 300 22.19 25.59 -42.45
CA GLN A 300 23.06 26.79 -42.44
C GLN A 300 23.98 26.83 -43.66
N GLY A 301 24.52 25.68 -44.07
CA GLY A 301 25.30 25.57 -45.31
C GLY A 301 24.50 25.95 -46.55
N ILE A 302 23.22 25.54 -46.62
CA ILE A 302 22.31 25.94 -47.70
C ILE A 302 22.03 27.44 -47.63
N SER A 303 21.68 27.99 -46.46
CA SER A 303 21.42 29.42 -46.30
C SER A 303 22.62 30.28 -46.71
N LEU A 304 23.83 29.93 -46.25
CA LEU A 304 25.05 30.65 -46.62
C LEU A 304 25.32 30.55 -48.13
N ALA A 305 25.10 29.38 -48.72
CA ALA A 305 25.24 29.20 -50.15
C ALA A 305 24.20 30.01 -50.94
N THR A 306 22.96 30.15 -50.47
CA THR A 306 21.97 31.04 -51.08
C THR A 306 22.39 32.52 -51.00
N ASP A 307 22.97 32.96 -49.88
CA ASP A 307 23.52 34.32 -49.74
C ASP A 307 24.68 34.56 -50.71
N ILE A 308 25.56 33.57 -50.88
CA ILE A 308 26.68 33.65 -51.83
C ILE A 308 26.15 33.68 -53.27
N LEU A 309 25.13 32.87 -53.62
CA LEU A 309 24.52 32.90 -54.95
C LEU A 309 23.95 34.28 -55.28
N SER A 310 23.32 34.96 -54.31
CA SER A 310 22.78 36.31 -54.51
C SER A 310 23.85 37.36 -54.90
N LYS A 311 25.12 37.06 -54.60
CA LYS A 311 26.29 37.92 -54.85
C LYS A 311 27.24 37.36 -55.92
N ALA A 312 26.99 36.15 -56.44
CA ALA A 312 27.88 35.48 -57.36
C ALA A 312 27.67 35.95 -58.81
N VAL A 313 28.77 36.23 -59.52
CA VAL A 313 28.74 36.87 -60.86
C VAL A 313 29.19 35.93 -61.99
N THR A 314 29.79 34.78 -61.68
CA THR A 314 30.32 33.84 -62.70
C THR A 314 29.65 32.47 -62.65
N LEU A 315 29.46 31.85 -63.82
CA LEU A 315 28.81 30.55 -63.98
C LEU A 315 29.53 29.42 -63.22
N GLU A 316 30.86 29.45 -63.15
CA GLU A 316 31.66 28.47 -62.40
C GLU A 316 31.45 28.56 -60.88
N LYS A 317 31.34 29.80 -60.34
CA LYS A 317 31.03 30.01 -58.91
C LYS A 317 29.60 29.58 -58.60
N LEU A 318 28.65 29.89 -59.49
CA LEU A 318 27.26 29.42 -59.38
C LEU A 318 27.20 27.88 -59.33
N ALA A 319 27.85 27.20 -60.27
CA ALA A 319 27.87 25.73 -60.33
C ALA A 319 28.46 25.10 -59.06
N ARG A 320 29.56 25.65 -58.53
CA ARG A 320 30.19 25.16 -57.29
C ARG A 320 29.30 25.35 -56.06
N VAL A 321 28.67 26.51 -55.94
CA VAL A 321 27.79 26.84 -54.81
C VAL A 321 26.50 26.00 -54.86
N VAL A 322 25.89 25.84 -56.05
CA VAL A 322 24.74 24.95 -56.27
C VAL A 322 25.08 23.48 -55.96
N GLY A 323 26.27 23.01 -56.36
CA GLY A 323 26.75 21.67 -56.00
C GLY A 323 26.89 21.48 -54.49
N GLY A 324 27.41 22.48 -53.78
CA GLY A 324 27.47 22.50 -52.32
C GLY A 324 26.10 22.40 -51.64
N MET A 325 25.11 23.16 -52.14
CA MET A 325 23.73 23.07 -51.66
C MET A 325 23.08 21.72 -51.89
N ARG A 326 23.24 21.15 -53.09
CA ARG A 326 22.72 19.82 -53.41
C ARG A 326 23.30 18.77 -52.46
N ASN A 327 24.60 18.84 -52.18
CA ASN A 327 25.25 17.94 -51.23
C ASN A 327 24.72 18.13 -49.80
N ALA A 328 24.50 19.37 -49.36
CA ALA A 328 23.93 19.65 -48.06
C ALA A 328 22.48 19.16 -47.92
N ALA A 329 21.65 19.35 -48.94
CA ALA A 329 20.27 18.85 -48.98
C ALA A 329 20.20 17.32 -48.98
N ASN A 330 21.07 16.66 -49.76
CA ASN A 330 21.19 15.21 -49.77
C ASN A 330 21.64 14.66 -48.41
N ARG A 331 22.52 15.37 -47.69
CA ARG A 331 22.88 15.02 -46.31
C ARG A 331 21.67 15.14 -45.39
N ALA A 332 20.94 16.27 -45.40
CA ALA A 332 19.76 16.44 -44.55
C ALA A 332 18.69 15.36 -44.81
N THR A 333 18.46 15.01 -46.07
CA THR A 333 17.49 13.96 -46.45
C THR A 333 17.90 12.59 -45.89
N ARG A 334 19.18 12.22 -45.98
CA ARG A 334 19.69 10.98 -45.36
C ARG A 334 19.51 10.97 -43.86
N LEU A 335 19.80 12.07 -43.16
CA LEU A 335 19.61 12.17 -41.71
C LEU A 335 18.14 11.97 -41.30
N VAL A 336 17.20 12.53 -42.07
CA VAL A 336 15.76 12.33 -41.83
C VAL A 336 15.36 10.87 -42.06
N SER A 337 15.85 10.24 -43.13
CA SER A 337 15.59 8.83 -43.40
C SER A 337 16.13 7.92 -42.29
N ASP A 338 17.38 8.14 -41.87
CA ASP A 338 18.03 7.37 -40.80
C ASP A 338 17.26 7.49 -39.47
N LEU A 339 16.73 8.69 -39.17
CA LEU A 339 15.91 8.91 -37.98
C LEU A 339 14.56 8.19 -38.06
N LEU A 340 13.91 8.19 -39.23
CA LEU A 340 12.66 7.47 -39.44
C LEU A 340 12.87 5.95 -39.30
N ASP A 341 13.92 5.41 -39.91
CA ASP A 341 14.27 3.99 -39.77
C ASP A 341 14.59 3.62 -38.32
N PHE A 342 15.33 4.47 -37.61
CA PHE A 342 15.61 4.29 -36.19
C PHE A 342 14.33 4.25 -35.35
N THR A 343 13.40 5.21 -35.54
CA THR A 343 12.13 5.24 -34.79
C THR A 343 11.26 4.02 -35.08
N GLN A 344 11.20 3.56 -36.34
CA GLN A 344 10.46 2.36 -36.71
C GLN A 344 11.05 1.09 -36.09
N ALA A 345 12.37 0.94 -36.10
CA ALA A 345 13.05 -0.21 -35.50
C ALA A 345 12.75 -0.35 -34.00
N ARG A 346 12.68 0.77 -33.28
CA ARG A 346 12.53 0.81 -31.81
C ARG A 346 11.10 0.71 -31.28
N ILE A 347 10.08 1.03 -32.09
CA ILE A 347 8.65 0.88 -31.70
C ILE A 347 8.21 -0.61 -31.66
N GLY A 348 9.16 -1.55 -31.81
CA GLY A 348 8.97 -2.98 -31.50
C GLY A 348 8.47 -3.82 -32.68
N ARG A 349 8.25 -3.21 -33.85
CA ARG A 349 7.95 -3.95 -35.10
C ARG A 349 9.20 -4.33 -35.90
N GLY A 350 10.38 -3.86 -35.49
CA GLY A 350 11.61 -3.97 -36.26
C GLY A 350 11.54 -3.18 -37.57
N LEU A 351 12.65 -3.13 -38.30
CA LEU A 351 12.63 -2.56 -39.65
C LEU A 351 11.77 -3.45 -40.55
N THR A 352 10.75 -2.87 -41.20
CA THR A 352 9.91 -3.62 -42.14
C THR A 352 10.70 -3.88 -43.42
N VAL A 353 10.80 -5.16 -43.82
CA VAL A 353 11.51 -5.61 -45.03
C VAL A 353 10.59 -6.43 -45.92
N SER A 354 10.64 -6.18 -47.23
CA SER A 354 9.95 -6.97 -48.25
C SER A 354 10.96 -7.86 -48.96
N ARG A 355 11.27 -9.02 -48.37
CA ARG A 355 12.23 -9.97 -48.95
C ARG A 355 11.65 -10.62 -50.20
N LYS A 356 12.34 -10.45 -51.32
CA LYS A 356 12.00 -11.04 -52.63
C LYS A 356 13.28 -11.59 -53.27
N PRO A 357 13.18 -12.48 -54.28
CA PRO A 357 14.33 -12.85 -55.08
C PRO A 357 14.89 -11.61 -55.79
N ILE A 358 16.12 -11.21 -55.45
CA ILE A 358 16.82 -10.07 -56.06
C ILE A 358 18.23 -10.48 -56.50
N GLN A 359 18.75 -9.80 -57.52
CA GLN A 359 20.15 -9.96 -57.95
C GLN A 359 21.04 -9.01 -57.15
N LEU A 360 21.72 -9.53 -56.13
CA LEU A 360 22.61 -8.73 -55.27
C LEU A 360 23.73 -8.03 -56.06
N HIS A 361 24.19 -8.66 -57.14
CA HIS A 361 25.19 -8.07 -58.03
C HIS A 361 24.71 -6.74 -58.62
N GLY A 362 23.45 -6.66 -59.09
CA GLY A 362 22.88 -5.44 -59.67
C GLY A 362 22.81 -4.31 -58.64
N VAL A 363 22.20 -4.59 -57.49
CA VAL A 363 22.03 -3.62 -56.40
C VAL A 363 23.37 -3.06 -55.92
N LEU A 364 24.37 -3.92 -55.72
CA LEU A 364 25.69 -3.50 -55.26
C LEU A 364 26.47 -2.73 -56.33
N SER A 365 26.32 -3.10 -57.61
CA SER A 365 26.97 -2.38 -58.72
C SER A 365 26.43 -0.96 -58.84
N GLU A 366 25.12 -0.77 -58.68
CA GLU A 366 24.47 0.54 -58.63
C GLU A 366 24.99 1.37 -57.43
N CYS A 367 24.99 0.77 -56.23
CA CYS A 367 25.50 1.42 -55.02
C CYS A 367 26.97 1.86 -55.16
N VAL A 368 27.82 1.00 -55.73
CA VAL A 368 29.23 1.31 -55.98
C VAL A 368 29.36 2.45 -56.99
N ALA A 369 28.63 2.42 -58.11
CA ALA A 369 28.67 3.47 -59.12
C ALA A 369 28.27 4.84 -58.55
N GLU A 370 27.22 4.89 -57.72
CA GLU A 370 26.79 6.10 -57.02
C GLU A 370 27.87 6.66 -56.09
N LEU A 371 28.52 5.80 -55.30
CA LEU A 371 29.51 6.22 -54.32
C LEU A 371 30.87 6.58 -54.94
N THR A 372 31.23 5.96 -56.07
CA THR A 372 32.40 6.39 -56.86
C THR A 372 32.25 7.84 -57.32
N LEU A 373 31.05 8.26 -57.71
CA LEU A 373 30.78 9.66 -58.06
C LEU A 373 30.81 10.60 -56.84
N ALA A 374 30.38 10.10 -55.67
CA ALA A 374 30.34 10.89 -54.44
C ALA A 374 31.72 11.14 -53.81
N PHE A 375 32.71 10.28 -54.08
CA PHE A 375 34.07 10.36 -53.55
C PHE A 375 35.11 10.46 -54.67
N PRO A 376 35.19 11.59 -55.40
CA PRO A 376 36.13 11.75 -56.50
C PRO A 376 37.59 11.65 -55.99
N GLY A 377 38.41 10.88 -56.71
CA GLY A 377 39.84 10.70 -56.38
C GLY A 377 40.13 9.61 -55.35
N ARG A 378 39.12 8.87 -54.87
CA ARG A 378 39.31 7.65 -54.09
C ARG A 378 39.01 6.42 -54.94
N GLU A 379 39.81 5.37 -54.78
CA GLU A 379 39.64 4.11 -55.49
C GLU A 379 38.62 3.20 -54.76
N LEU A 380 37.55 2.82 -55.46
CA LEU A 380 36.52 1.90 -54.98
C LEU A 380 36.43 0.74 -55.97
N LEU A 381 36.79 -0.46 -55.52
CA LEU A 381 36.86 -1.66 -56.34
C LEU A 381 35.72 -2.61 -55.99
N TYR A 382 34.97 -3.05 -57.00
CA TYR A 382 33.93 -4.06 -56.83
C TYR A 382 34.35 -5.38 -57.47
N GLN A 383 34.30 -6.46 -56.70
CA GLN A 383 34.71 -7.80 -57.11
C GLN A 383 33.60 -8.81 -56.82
N SER A 384 32.96 -9.33 -57.87
CA SER A 384 31.98 -10.42 -57.74
C SER A 384 32.63 -11.76 -58.09
N LYS A 385 32.52 -12.74 -57.17
CA LYS A 385 32.88 -14.15 -57.39
C LYS A 385 31.63 -15.04 -57.53
N ILE A 386 30.47 -14.43 -57.76
CA ILE A 386 29.20 -15.13 -58.01
C ILE A 386 28.70 -14.82 -59.42
N ASP A 387 27.89 -15.70 -59.99
CA ASP A 387 27.19 -15.44 -61.25
C ASP A 387 26.25 -14.22 -61.06
N PRO A 388 26.30 -13.19 -61.92
CA PRO A 388 25.37 -12.06 -61.88
C PRO A 388 23.88 -12.44 -61.85
N ALA A 389 23.51 -13.60 -62.39
CA ALA A 389 22.14 -14.13 -62.37
C ALA A 389 21.75 -14.75 -61.01
N THR A 390 22.69 -14.94 -60.09
CA THR A 390 22.43 -15.51 -58.76
C THR A 390 21.46 -14.61 -57.98
N THR A 391 20.34 -15.18 -57.56
CA THR A 391 19.33 -14.48 -56.75
C THR A 391 19.48 -14.79 -55.27
N CYS A 392 19.24 -13.79 -54.42
CA CYS A 392 19.15 -13.92 -52.96
C CYS A 392 17.81 -13.35 -52.50
N PHE A 393 17.24 -13.89 -51.42
CA PHE A 393 16.01 -13.38 -50.82
C PHE A 393 16.29 -12.19 -49.90
N ALA A 394 16.13 -10.98 -50.44
CA ALA A 394 16.38 -9.75 -49.71
C ALA A 394 15.51 -8.60 -50.23
N ASP A 395 15.49 -7.50 -49.48
CA ASP A 395 14.87 -6.24 -49.87
C ASP A 395 15.94 -5.36 -50.54
N ALA A 396 15.76 -5.06 -51.83
CA ALA A 396 16.76 -4.36 -52.63
C ALA A 396 17.10 -2.96 -52.07
N ASP A 397 16.09 -2.20 -51.66
CA ASP A 397 16.27 -0.84 -51.15
C ASP A 397 17.04 -0.84 -49.83
N ARG A 398 16.72 -1.81 -48.95
CA ARG A 398 17.42 -1.98 -47.67
C ARG A 398 18.84 -2.51 -47.84
N VAL A 399 19.07 -3.40 -48.79
CA VAL A 399 20.44 -3.86 -49.12
C VAL A 399 21.27 -2.70 -49.68
N HIS A 400 20.70 -1.88 -50.56
CA HIS A 400 21.36 -0.67 -51.08
C HIS A 400 21.74 0.30 -49.96
N GLN A 401 20.81 0.56 -49.03
CA GLN A 401 21.04 1.41 -47.86
C GLN A 401 22.16 0.87 -46.96
N MET A 402 22.13 -0.43 -46.65
CA MET A 402 23.11 -1.11 -45.82
C MET A 402 24.52 -1.07 -46.46
N ALA A 403 24.61 -1.42 -47.74
CA ALA A 403 25.86 -1.34 -48.48
C ALA A 403 26.38 0.10 -48.55
N GLY A 404 25.49 1.06 -48.80
CA GLY A 404 25.81 2.48 -48.84
C GLY A 404 26.42 2.98 -47.53
N ASN A 405 25.86 2.58 -46.39
CA ASN A 405 26.38 2.92 -45.06
C ASN A 405 27.76 2.31 -44.80
N LEU A 406 27.98 1.05 -45.16
CA LEU A 406 29.28 0.40 -44.98
C LEU A 406 30.36 0.99 -45.88
N ILE A 407 30.06 1.17 -47.17
CA ILE A 407 31.00 1.72 -48.15
C ILE A 407 31.31 3.18 -47.83
N SER A 408 30.31 4.00 -47.49
CA SER A 408 30.54 5.40 -47.10
C SER A 408 31.40 5.51 -45.84
N ASN A 409 31.24 4.61 -44.86
CA ASN A 409 32.11 4.56 -43.69
C ASN A 409 33.55 4.18 -44.07
N ALA A 410 33.72 3.15 -44.89
CA ALA A 410 35.02 2.74 -45.42
C ALA A 410 35.71 3.88 -46.20
N MET A 411 34.96 4.65 -47.00
CA MET A 411 35.47 5.80 -47.76
C MET A 411 35.72 7.04 -46.90
N THR A 412 35.16 7.12 -45.70
CA THR A 412 35.38 8.24 -44.78
C THR A 412 36.56 7.99 -43.85
N TYR A 413 36.65 6.78 -43.28
CA TYR A 413 37.64 6.42 -42.27
C TYR A 413 38.84 5.61 -42.80
N GLY A 414 38.73 5.07 -44.02
CA GLY A 414 39.81 4.34 -44.64
C GLY A 414 40.95 5.24 -45.13
N ALA A 415 42.15 4.68 -45.14
CA ALA A 415 43.38 5.29 -45.67
C ALA A 415 43.13 5.85 -47.08
N LYS A 416 43.58 7.07 -47.34
CA LYS A 416 43.24 7.80 -48.58
C LYS A 416 43.96 7.26 -49.82
N ASP A 417 45.07 6.60 -49.60
CA ASP A 417 46.01 6.02 -50.57
C ASP A 417 45.76 4.52 -50.83
N ALA A 418 44.78 3.92 -50.17
CA ALA A 418 44.39 2.53 -50.36
C ALA A 418 42.96 2.40 -50.90
N PRO A 419 42.70 1.40 -51.76
CA PRO A 419 41.36 1.16 -52.29
C PRO A 419 40.42 0.61 -51.21
N VAL A 420 39.14 0.99 -51.31
CA VAL A 420 38.06 0.28 -50.63
C VAL A 420 37.60 -0.86 -51.54
N ILE A 421 37.50 -2.06 -50.99
CA ILE A 421 37.16 -3.27 -51.75
C ILE A 421 35.80 -3.77 -51.29
N VAL A 422 34.86 -3.84 -52.22
CA VAL A 422 33.54 -4.46 -52.04
C VAL A 422 33.58 -5.79 -52.77
N SER A 423 33.37 -6.88 -52.04
CA SER A 423 33.41 -8.23 -52.60
C SER A 423 32.15 -9.02 -52.31
N LEU A 424 31.75 -9.84 -53.27
CA LEU A 424 30.59 -10.71 -53.20
C LEU A 424 31.03 -12.14 -53.51
N ALA A 425 30.75 -13.09 -52.63
CA ALA A 425 31.15 -14.49 -52.79
C ALA A 425 30.08 -15.46 -52.27
N LEU A 426 30.04 -16.66 -52.85
CA LEU A 426 29.25 -17.76 -52.30
C LEU A 426 29.86 -18.21 -50.97
N ALA A 427 28.99 -18.44 -49.99
CA ALA A 427 29.32 -18.99 -48.68
C ALA A 427 28.55 -20.30 -48.47
N PRO A 428 28.96 -21.16 -47.52
CA PRO A 428 28.32 -22.47 -47.31
C PRO A 428 26.82 -22.43 -46.99
N ARG A 429 26.27 -21.27 -46.61
CA ARG A 429 24.86 -21.06 -46.26
C ARG A 429 24.28 -19.81 -46.92
N GLY A 430 24.77 -19.41 -48.09
CA GLY A 430 24.22 -18.29 -48.86
C GLY A 430 25.27 -17.40 -49.49
N VAL A 431 25.08 -16.08 -49.40
CA VAL A 431 25.93 -15.10 -50.08
C VAL A 431 26.58 -14.17 -49.06
N ALA A 432 27.90 -14.02 -49.14
CA ALA A 432 28.68 -13.12 -48.31
C ALA A 432 29.00 -11.83 -49.06
N LEU A 433 28.57 -10.70 -48.49
CA LEU A 433 29.00 -9.35 -48.87
C LEU A 433 30.09 -8.90 -47.90
N THR A 434 31.27 -8.54 -48.42
CA THR A 434 32.36 -8.00 -47.60
C THR A 434 32.76 -6.61 -48.10
N VAL A 435 32.77 -5.63 -47.20
CA VAL A 435 33.33 -4.30 -47.42
C VAL A 435 34.61 -4.17 -46.61
N HIS A 436 35.73 -3.96 -47.31
CA HIS A 436 37.07 -3.90 -46.74
C HIS A 436 37.74 -2.56 -47.01
N ASN A 437 38.43 -2.02 -46.01
CA ASN A 437 39.29 -0.85 -46.15
C ASN A 437 40.55 -0.97 -45.29
N GLN A 438 41.66 -0.41 -45.78
CA GLN A 438 42.83 -0.14 -44.95
C GLN A 438 42.63 1.14 -44.15
N GLY A 439 43.35 1.31 -43.05
CA GLY A 439 43.26 2.48 -42.19
C GLY A 439 43.58 2.17 -40.73
N ARG A 440 43.32 3.14 -39.86
CA ARG A 440 43.47 2.95 -38.41
C ARG A 440 42.50 1.85 -37.94
N PRO A 441 42.98 0.82 -37.24
CA PRO A 441 42.09 -0.24 -36.76
C PRO A 441 41.15 0.30 -35.69
N ILE A 442 39.97 -0.32 -35.61
CA ILE A 442 38.99 -0.07 -34.57
C ILE A 442 39.53 -0.67 -33.27
N PRO A 443 39.61 0.11 -32.17
CA PRO A 443 39.98 -0.42 -30.86
C PRO A 443 39.10 -1.61 -30.46
N PRO A 444 39.66 -2.72 -29.94
CA PRO A 444 38.88 -3.90 -29.57
C PRO A 444 37.73 -3.61 -28.59
N GLU A 445 37.90 -2.62 -27.72
CA GLU A 445 36.90 -2.15 -26.75
C GLU A 445 35.65 -1.53 -27.39
N LEU A 446 35.79 -0.97 -28.60
CA LEU A 446 34.69 -0.34 -29.33
C LEU A 446 33.95 -1.32 -30.26
N ILE A 447 34.48 -2.50 -30.51
CA ILE A 447 33.84 -3.50 -31.39
C ILE A 447 32.48 -3.97 -30.85
N PRO A 448 32.31 -4.29 -29.55
CA PRO A 448 31.02 -4.74 -29.01
C PRO A 448 29.93 -3.68 -29.10
N THR A 449 30.29 -2.39 -29.04
CA THR A 449 29.36 -1.25 -29.01
C THR A 449 29.21 -0.55 -30.36
N LEU A 450 29.96 -0.97 -31.39
CA LEU A 450 30.03 -0.30 -32.69
C LEU A 450 28.67 -0.13 -33.40
N PHE A 451 27.76 -1.08 -33.16
CA PHE A 451 26.44 -1.10 -33.76
C PHE A 451 25.35 -0.54 -32.83
N GLU A 452 25.71 -0.06 -31.64
CA GLU A 452 24.77 0.62 -30.76
C GLU A 452 24.45 2.02 -31.33
N PRO A 453 23.23 2.52 -31.13
CA PRO A 453 22.85 3.81 -31.70
C PRO A 453 23.64 4.94 -31.05
N LEU A 454 23.94 5.98 -31.84
CA LEU A 454 24.62 7.21 -31.38
C LEU A 454 26.06 7.02 -30.90
N THR A 455 26.67 5.85 -31.11
CA THR A 455 28.09 5.66 -30.82
C THR A 455 28.95 6.43 -31.82
N ARG A 456 29.77 7.36 -31.32
CA ARG A 456 30.71 8.16 -32.12
C ARG A 456 32.13 7.62 -31.94
N GLY A 457 32.87 7.51 -33.05
CA GLY A 457 34.31 7.19 -33.01
C GLY A 457 35.12 8.32 -32.37
N ALA A 458 36.25 7.97 -31.73
CA ALA A 458 37.05 8.88 -30.90
C ALA A 458 37.72 10.06 -31.64
N ASP A 459 37.67 10.11 -32.98
CA ASP A 459 38.31 11.18 -33.76
C ASP A 459 37.32 12.31 -34.06
N THR A 460 37.38 13.34 -33.22
CA THR A 460 36.55 14.57 -33.18
C THR A 460 36.79 15.57 -34.33
N HIS A 461 37.66 15.25 -35.30
CA HIS A 461 38.22 16.25 -36.24
C HIS A 461 37.83 16.11 -37.72
N SER A 462 36.91 15.21 -38.11
CA SER A 462 36.48 15.13 -39.51
C SER A 462 35.20 15.95 -39.78
N GLU A 463 35.22 16.76 -40.85
CA GLU A 463 34.10 17.61 -41.31
C GLU A 463 32.85 16.80 -41.72
N ASN A 464 32.96 15.47 -41.85
CA ASN A 464 31.87 14.55 -42.16
C ASN A 464 31.23 14.01 -40.87
N ARG A 465 30.49 14.87 -40.17
CA ARG A 465 29.67 14.51 -39.01
C ARG A 465 28.45 13.69 -39.42
N SER A 466 28.35 12.44 -38.96
CA SER A 466 27.11 11.63 -39.03
C SER A 466 26.57 11.38 -37.62
N ILE A 467 25.25 11.14 -37.49
CA ILE A 467 24.54 10.95 -36.20
C ILE A 467 24.99 9.65 -35.48
N GLY A 468 25.82 8.81 -36.10
CA GLY A 468 26.19 7.50 -35.55
C GLY A 468 25.08 6.46 -35.67
N LEU A 469 24.11 6.68 -36.57
CA LEU A 469 23.02 5.73 -36.84
C LEU A 469 23.33 4.77 -37.98
N GLY A 470 24.31 5.06 -38.84
CA GLY A 470 24.56 4.27 -40.05
C GLY A 470 24.85 2.79 -39.76
N LEU A 471 25.73 2.49 -38.79
CA LEU A 471 26.01 1.11 -38.40
C LEU A 471 24.86 0.47 -37.62
N PHE A 472 24.16 1.22 -36.76
CA PHE A 472 22.94 0.73 -36.12
C PHE A 472 21.90 0.29 -37.18
N ILE A 473 21.69 1.09 -38.22
CA ILE A 473 20.79 0.75 -39.34
C ILE A 473 21.28 -0.51 -40.08
N VAL A 474 22.59 -0.66 -40.30
CA VAL A 474 23.16 -1.90 -40.85
C VAL A 474 22.78 -3.11 -39.98
N LYS A 475 22.93 -3.02 -38.65
CA LYS A 475 22.55 -4.10 -37.72
C LYS A 475 21.05 -4.42 -37.78
N GLU A 476 20.19 -3.41 -37.83
CA GLU A 476 18.74 -3.61 -37.92
C GLU A 476 18.31 -4.20 -39.27
N ILE A 477 18.93 -3.78 -40.39
CA ILE A 477 18.69 -4.36 -41.72
C ILE A 477 19.14 -5.83 -41.74
N VAL A 478 20.34 -6.12 -41.24
CA VAL A 478 20.89 -7.49 -41.13
C VAL A 478 19.95 -8.37 -40.31
N LYS A 479 19.51 -7.90 -39.15
CA LYS A 479 18.56 -8.61 -38.27
C LYS A 479 17.21 -8.85 -38.96
N ALA A 480 16.66 -7.85 -39.63
CA ALA A 480 15.39 -7.98 -40.36
C ALA A 480 15.48 -8.99 -41.52
N HIS A 481 16.67 -9.13 -42.12
CA HIS A 481 16.95 -10.13 -43.16
C HIS A 481 17.29 -11.52 -42.63
N ARG A 482 17.40 -11.71 -41.30
CA ARG A 482 17.96 -12.91 -40.67
C ARG A 482 19.39 -13.22 -41.14
N ALA A 483 20.12 -12.17 -41.51
CA ALA A 483 21.53 -12.24 -41.87
C ALA A 483 22.42 -12.13 -40.62
N GLU A 484 23.70 -12.45 -40.79
CA GLU A 484 24.72 -12.25 -39.76
C GLU A 484 25.70 -11.16 -40.19
N VAL A 485 26.16 -10.34 -39.25
CA VAL A 485 27.23 -9.35 -39.49
C VAL A 485 28.42 -9.64 -38.61
N MET A 486 29.61 -9.65 -39.22
CA MET A 486 30.89 -9.84 -38.56
C MET A 486 31.81 -8.67 -38.84
N VAL A 487 32.61 -8.27 -37.84
CA VAL A 487 33.61 -7.22 -37.97
C VAL A 487 34.97 -7.77 -37.59
N ARG A 488 35.96 -7.55 -38.45
CA ARG A 488 37.37 -7.80 -38.13
C ARG A 488 38.15 -6.53 -38.43
N SER A 489 38.86 -6.02 -37.44
CA SER A 489 39.71 -4.84 -37.62
C SER A 489 41.06 -5.08 -36.95
N THR A 490 42.13 -5.05 -37.75
CA THR A 490 43.50 -5.24 -37.28
C THR A 490 44.44 -4.27 -37.98
N VAL A 491 45.61 -4.01 -37.39
CA VAL A 491 46.64 -3.16 -38.00
C VAL A 491 47.10 -3.75 -39.34
N GLU A 492 47.30 -5.06 -39.41
CA GLU A 492 47.87 -5.76 -40.58
C GLU A 492 46.86 -5.96 -41.71
N HIS A 493 45.61 -6.30 -41.38
CA HIS A 493 44.59 -6.69 -42.36
C HIS A 493 43.48 -5.65 -42.53
N GLY A 494 43.66 -4.43 -42.02
CA GLY A 494 42.65 -3.36 -42.08
C GLY A 494 41.32 -3.73 -41.40
N THR A 495 40.25 -3.07 -41.83
CA THR A 495 38.88 -3.26 -41.33
C THR A 495 38.01 -3.92 -42.39
N SER A 496 37.31 -4.98 -42.00
CA SER A 496 36.38 -5.71 -42.86
C SER A 496 35.05 -5.93 -42.16
N PHE A 497 33.97 -5.48 -42.79
CA PHE A 497 32.60 -5.80 -42.43
C PHE A 497 32.10 -6.90 -43.37
N THR A 498 31.67 -8.03 -42.82
CA THR A 498 31.13 -9.15 -43.60
C THR A 498 29.69 -9.40 -43.20
N ILE A 499 28.79 -9.39 -44.17
CA ILE A 499 27.37 -9.72 -44.01
C ILE A 499 27.09 -11.02 -44.73
N LEU A 500 26.54 -11.99 -44.01
CA LEU A 500 26.14 -13.28 -44.55
C LEU A 500 24.62 -13.31 -44.70
N PHE A 501 24.15 -13.27 -45.94
CA PHE A 501 22.75 -13.51 -46.26
C PHE A 501 22.49 -15.01 -46.34
N PRO A 502 21.48 -15.54 -45.64
CA PRO A 502 21.18 -16.96 -45.67
C PRO A 502 20.56 -17.37 -47.02
N ASP A 503 20.89 -18.57 -47.50
CA ASP A 503 20.08 -19.26 -48.51
C ASP A 503 18.71 -19.56 -47.92
N GLU A 504 17.65 -19.44 -48.72
CA GLU A 504 16.26 -19.55 -48.26
C GLU A 504 15.83 -21.01 -47.98
N VAL A 505 16.63 -21.77 -47.24
CA VAL A 505 16.30 -23.13 -46.81
C VAL A 505 16.28 -23.21 -45.27
N ALA A 506 15.18 -22.69 -44.70
CA ALA A 506 14.38 -23.25 -43.59
C ALA A 506 13.46 -22.18 -42.97
#